data_AF-A0A1S1R3Z6-F1
#
_entry.id   AF-A0A1S1R3Z6-F1
#
_cell.length_a   1.000
_cell.length_b   1.000
_cell.length_c   1.000
_cell.angle_alpha   90.00
_cell.angle_beta   90.00
_cell.angle_gamma   90.00
#
_symmetry.space_group_name_H-M   'P 1'
#
loop_
_entity.id
_entity.type
_entity.pdbx_description
1 polymer ?
#
loop_
_entity_poly.entity_id
_entity_poly.type
_entity_poly.pdbx_seq_one_letter_code
_entity_poly.pdbx_strand_id
1 'polypeptide(L)'
;MWKLRERGPPRTTVIVCCHLVERWDLLIRALDSLAAQEHRPDQIVVVDGDDDLYDRIIARGGPELSHPLPVRRPVAAEVGQDAH
;
A
#
# COMPACT_ATOMS: atom_id res chain seq x y z
N MET A 1 -31.74 -24.12 -19.96
CA MET A 1 -30.57 -23.52 -20.63
C MET A 1 -30.11 -22.33 -19.81
N TRP A 2 -29.13 -22.51 -18.92
CA TRP A 2 -28.67 -21.45 -18.02
C TRP A 2 -27.52 -20.69 -18.70
N LYS A 3 -27.73 -19.42 -19.04
CA LYS A 3 -26.65 -18.54 -19.48
C LYS A 3 -25.73 -18.28 -18.28
N LEU A 4 -24.48 -18.72 -18.36
CA LEU A 4 -23.44 -18.23 -17.46
C LEU A 4 -23.40 -16.71 -17.64
N ARG A 5 -23.77 -15.95 -16.61
CA ARG A 5 -23.52 -14.50 -16.63
C ARG A 5 -22.02 -14.35 -16.63
N GLU A 6 -21.45 -13.92 -17.76
CA GLU A 6 -20.08 -13.47 -17.82
C GLU A 6 -19.94 -12.33 -16.82
N ARG A 7 -19.35 -12.61 -15.66
CA ARG A 7 -18.88 -11.56 -14.78
C ARG A 7 -17.69 -10.96 -15.50
N GLY A 8 -17.67 -9.62 -15.62
CA GLY A 8 -16.51 -8.92 -16.16
C GLY A 8 -15.23 -9.28 -15.39
N PRO A 9 -14.05 -8.93 -15.92
CA PRO A 9 -12.79 -9.22 -15.25
C PRO A 9 -12.82 -8.71 -13.80
N PRO A 10 -12.22 -9.46 -12.85
CA PRO A 10 -12.21 -9.08 -11.45
C PRO A 10 -11.49 -7.74 -11.29
N ARG A 11 -12.11 -6.80 -10.57
CA ARG A 11 -11.45 -5.56 -10.20
C ARG A 11 -10.41 -5.83 -9.13
N THR A 12 -9.23 -5.26 -9.30
CA THR A 12 -8.07 -5.52 -8.44
C THR A 12 -7.50 -4.22 -7.89
N THR A 13 -7.47 -4.12 -6.58
CA THR A 13 -6.76 -3.06 -5.85
C THR A 13 -5.51 -3.65 -5.22
N VAL A 14 -4.35 -3.02 -5.44
CA VAL A 14 -3.09 -3.42 -4.82
C VAL A 14 -2.74 -2.43 -3.71
N ILE A 15 -2.45 -2.97 -2.52
CA ILE A 15 -1.98 -2.20 -1.37
C ILE A 15 -0.50 -2.50 -1.17
N VAL A 16 0.34 -1.47 -1.26
CA VAL A 16 1.79 -1.55 -1.04
C VAL A 16 2.12 -0.88 0.28
N CYS A 17 2.47 -1.67 1.29
CA CYS A 17 2.90 -1.14 2.59
C CYS A 17 4.41 -0.90 2.60
N CYS A 18 4.83 0.32 2.91
CA CYS A 18 6.23 0.72 3.00
C CYS A 18 6.43 1.58 4.25
N HIS A 19 7.47 1.35 5.05
CA HIS A 19 7.66 2.09 6.32
C HIS A 19 9.10 2.60 6.51
N LEU A 20 9.94 2.52 5.47
CA LEU A 20 11.35 2.92 5.52
C LEU A 20 11.72 3.67 4.24
N VAL A 21 12.11 4.94 4.39
CA VAL A 21 12.53 5.81 3.28
C VAL A 21 13.75 5.25 2.55
N GLU A 22 14.63 4.53 3.25
CA GLU A 22 15.84 3.93 2.67
C GLU A 22 15.53 2.88 1.60
N ARG A 23 14.30 2.36 1.58
CA ARG A 23 13.83 1.39 0.58
C ARG A 23 13.12 2.04 -0.61
N TRP A 24 13.28 3.35 -0.80
CA TRP A 24 12.70 4.10 -1.91
C TRP A 24 12.88 3.42 -3.26
N ASP A 25 14.11 3.03 -3.61
CA ASP A 25 14.39 2.41 -4.91
C ASP A 25 13.64 1.07 -5.09
N LEU A 26 13.43 0.33 -4.00
CA LEU A 26 12.66 -0.91 -4.02
C LEU A 26 11.16 -0.64 -4.19
N LEU A 27 10.64 0.38 -3.51
CA LEU A 27 9.25 0.83 -3.66
C LEU A 27 8.97 1.24 -5.11
N ILE A 28 9.86 2.03 -5.71
CA ILE A 28 9.71 2.48 -7.10
C ILE A 28 9.74 1.31 -8.07
N ARG A 29 10.68 0.38 -7.92
CA ARG A 29 10.71 -0.85 -8.74
C ARG A 29 9.43 -1.67 -8.60
N ALA A 30 8.85 -1.74 -7.40
CA ALA A 30 7.59 -2.44 -7.19
C ALA A 30 6.42 -1.72 -7.90
N LEU A 31 6.33 -0.40 -7.79
CA LEU A 31 5.31 0.40 -8.48
C LEU A 31 5.44 0.30 -10.01
N ASP A 32 6.65 0.37 -10.53
CA ASP A 32 6.93 0.24 -11.96
C ASP A 32 6.58 -1.18 -12.45
N SER A 33 6.87 -2.21 -11.65
CA SER A 33 6.48 -3.59 -11.93
C SER A 33 4.95 -3.73 -12.02
N LEU A 34 4.20 -3.16 -11.07
CA LEU A 34 2.72 -3.16 -11.08
C LEU A 34 2.16 -2.44 -12.32
N ALA A 35 2.74 -1.31 -12.71
CA ALA A 35 2.32 -0.56 -13.89
C ALA A 35 2.58 -1.33 -15.21
N ALA A 36 3.60 -2.20 -15.23
CA ALA A 36 3.99 -2.99 -16.39
C ALA A 36 3.25 -4.33 -16.54
N GLN A 37 2.42 -4.72 -15.57
CA GLN A 37 1.69 -5.99 -15.63
C GLN A 37 0.71 -6.04 -16.81
N GLU A 38 0.55 -7.22 -17.42
CA GLU A 38 -0.42 -7.46 -18.49
C GLU A 38 -1.85 -7.14 -18.04
N HIS A 39 -2.18 -7.49 -16.79
CA HIS A 39 -3.40 -7.06 -16.12
C HIS A 39 -3.07 -6.01 -15.06
N ARG A 40 -3.18 -4.74 -15.46
CA ARG A 40 -2.90 -3.62 -14.55
C ARG A 40 -3.91 -3.57 -13.42
N PRO A 41 -3.49 -3.29 -12.17
CA PRO A 41 -4.41 -2.98 -11.10
C PRO A 41 -5.32 -1.81 -11.48
N ASP A 42 -6.60 -1.87 -11.11
CA ASP A 42 -7.51 -0.73 -11.25
C ASP A 42 -7.12 0.40 -10.31
N GLN A 43 -6.45 0.07 -9.20
CA GLN A 43 -6.02 1.03 -8.19
C GLN A 43 -4.77 0.52 -7.46
N ILE A 44 -3.85 1.45 -7.18
CA ILE A 44 -2.69 1.22 -6.33
C ILE A 44 -2.76 2.19 -5.15
N VAL A 45 -2.67 1.65 -3.94
CA VAL A 45 -2.61 2.43 -2.70
C VAL A 45 -1.27 2.15 -2.02
N VAL A 46 -0.48 3.20 -1.80
CA VAL A 46 0.71 3.12 -0.96
C VAL A 46 0.33 3.55 0.45
N VAL A 47 0.68 2.72 1.42
CA VAL A 47 0.47 2.98 2.83
C VAL A 47 1.83 3.15 3.48
N ASP A 48 2.09 4.36 3.93
CA ASP A 48 3.33 4.74 4.61
C ASP A 48 3.08 5.27 6.02
N GLY A 49 4.06 5.09 6.90
CA GLY A 49 4.04 5.62 8.27
C GLY A 49 5.07 6.71 8.48
N ASP A 50 5.58 7.28 7.39
CA ASP A 50 6.72 8.20 7.38
C ASP A 50 6.39 9.39 6.48
N ASP A 51 6.34 10.58 7.07
CA ASP A 51 5.91 11.81 6.39
C ASP A 51 6.85 12.18 5.22
N ASP A 52 8.15 11.89 5.32
CA ASP A 52 9.10 12.15 4.23
C ASP A 52 8.82 11.21 3.05
N LEU A 53 8.40 9.98 3.33
CA LEU A 53 7.99 9.03 2.30
C LEU A 53 6.70 9.47 1.61
N TYR A 54 5.72 9.95 2.38
CA TYR A 54 4.49 10.55 1.85
C TYR A 54 4.81 11.67 0.86
N ASP A 55 5.59 12.66 1.29
CA ASP A 55 5.96 13.82 0.47
C ASP A 55 6.70 13.39 -0.80
N ARG A 56 7.58 12.39 -0.70
CA ARG A 56 8.35 11.88 -1.84
C ARG A 56 7.47 11.15 -2.86
N ILE A 57 6.45 10.40 -2.41
CA ILE A 57 5.46 9.77 -3.31
C ILE A 57 4.60 10.83 -3.99
N ILE A 58 4.11 11.82 -3.25
CA ILE A 58 3.33 12.92 -3.82
C ILE A 58 4.16 13.70 -4.85
N ALA A 59 5.41 14.02 -4.54
CA ALA A 59 6.32 14.72 -5.45
C ALA A 59 6.64 13.93 -6.74
N ARG A 60 6.58 12.59 -6.70
CA ARG A 60 6.76 11.75 -7.90
C ARG A 60 5.64 11.93 -8.92
N GLY A 61 4.41 12.22 -8.48
CA GLY A 61 3.26 12.43 -9.36
C GLY A 61 2.79 11.17 -10.10
N GLY A 62 2.96 9.99 -9.49
CA GLY A 62 2.50 8.72 -10.05
C GLY A 62 0.98 8.49 -9.93
N PRO A 63 0.46 7.38 -10.52
CA PRO A 63 -0.96 7.03 -10.43
C PRO A 63 -1.37 6.45 -9.06
N GLU A 64 -0.41 6.09 -8.20
CA GLU A 64 -0.67 5.59 -6.86
C GLU A 64 -1.25 6.66 -5.92
N LEU A 65 -2.16 6.24 -5.06
CA LEU A 65 -2.66 7.06 -3.96
C LEU A 65 -1.83 6.78 -2.72
N SER A 66 -1.16 7.79 -2.14
CA SER A 66 -0.55 7.65 -0.82
C SER A 66 -1.55 8.00 0.29
N HIS A 67 -1.58 7.18 1.34
CA HIS A 67 -2.31 7.46 2.57
C HIS A 67 -1.32 7.42 3.75
N PRO A 68 -1.20 8.52 4.53
CA PRO A 68 -0.46 8.48 5.76
C PRO A 68 -1.20 7.56 6.73
N LEU A 69 -0.49 6.64 7.38
CA LEU A 69 -1.06 5.91 8.50
C LEU A 69 -1.41 6.92 9.59
N PRO A 70 -2.63 6.88 10.17
CA PRO A 70 -2.91 7.69 11.34
C PRO A 70 -1.88 7.32 12.41
N VAL A 71 -1.09 8.31 12.86
CA VAL A 71 -0.06 8.14 13.90
C VAL A 71 -0.66 7.28 14.99
N ARG A 72 -0.17 6.04 15.13
CA ARG A 72 -0.66 5.15 16.17
C ARG A 72 -0.40 5.88 17.49
N ARG A 73 -1.45 6.27 18.21
CA ARG A 73 -1.33 6.50 19.66
C ARG A 73 -0.58 5.29 20.21
N PRO A 74 0.48 5.46 21.01
CA PRO A 74 1.15 4.33 21.61
C PRO A 74 0.07 3.51 22.32
N VAL A 75 -0.11 2.27 21.88
CA VAL A 75 -0.85 1.31 22.70
C VAL A 75 0.04 1.20 23.93
N ALA A 76 -0.44 1.70 25.06
CA ALA A 76 0.27 1.52 26.31
C ALA A 76 0.54 0.02 26.40
N ALA A 77 1.82 -0.34 26.45
CA ALA A 77 2.21 -1.72 26.66
C ALA A 77 1.65 -2.09 28.04
N GLU A 78 0.49 -2.75 28.07
CA GLU A 78 0.10 -3.57 29.21
C GLU A 78 1.06 -4.77 29.19
N VAL A 79 2.30 -4.49 29.60
CA VAL A 79 3.22 -5.50 30.08
C VAL A 79 2.55 -6.05 31.32
N GLY A 80 1.94 -7.23 31.19
CA GLY A 80 1.56 -8.06 32.32
C GLY A 80 2.81 -8.38 33.12
N GLN A 81 3.13 -7.50 34.07
CA GLN A 81 3.90 -7.82 35.25
C GLN A 81 3.01 -8.69 36.12
N ASP A 82 3.34 -9.97 36.17
CA ASP A 82 3.63 -10.70 37.41
C ASP A 82 3.32 -12.19 37.23
N ALA A 83 4.34 -12.91 36.76
CA ALA A 83 4.57 -14.26 37.22
C ALA A 83 5.29 -14.16 38.57
N HIS A 84 4.58 -14.43 39.66
CA HIS A 84 5.17 -15.05 40.85
C HIS A 84 4.13 -15.90 41.59
#